data_AF-A0A848CXW6-F1
#
_entry.id   AF-A0A848CXW6-F1
#
_cell.length_a   1.000
_cell.length_b   1.000
_cell.length_c   1.000
_cell.angle_alpha   90.00
_cell.angle_beta   90.00
_cell.angle_gamma   90.00
#
_symmetry.space_group_name_H-M   'P 1'
#
loop_
_entity.id
_entity.type
_entity.pdbx_description
1 polymer ?
#
loop_
_entity_poly.entity_id
_entity_poly.type
_entity_poly.pdbx_seq_one_letter_code
_entity_poly.pdbx_strand_id
1 'polypeptide(L)'
;MIFGVIVACLLCIACGSGHQNATPDPSQSTAKAENGFVFKGPYARKFADTYNSLQTGFARRLIEDGKISEKDLDAIQDKVMDCVNAQAQSENDFVDIDWTESTRMPHPYHGANAKRMNKIAKQCMERYDGYKINDLSHYVYVHEHPDDNDQSK
;
A
#
# COMPACT_ATOMS: atom_id res chain seq x y z
N MET A 1 -1.43 -57.52 -48.71
CA MET A 1 -1.81 -56.12 -48.93
C MET A 1 -0.81 -55.27 -48.13
N ILE A 2 0.32 -54.81 -48.69
CA ILE A 2 0.47 -53.68 -49.63
C ILE A 2 -0.10 -52.40 -48.96
N PHE A 3 0.57 -51.30 -48.57
CA PHE A 3 1.92 -50.69 -48.64
C PHE A 3 2.07 -49.80 -47.36
N GLY A 4 3.25 -49.55 -46.75
CA GLY A 4 4.21 -48.48 -47.09
C GLY A 4 3.66 -47.08 -46.75
N VAL A 5 4.24 -46.23 -45.88
CA VAL A 5 5.37 -45.28 -46.12
C VAL A 5 5.68 -44.59 -44.75
N ILE A 6 6.83 -44.76 -44.07
CA ILE A 6 8.16 -44.09 -44.16
C ILE A 6 8.15 -42.54 -44.28
N VAL A 7 8.51 -41.88 -43.16
CA VAL A 7 9.42 -40.72 -42.99
C VAL A 7 9.24 -39.48 -43.88
N ALA A 8 9.02 -38.33 -43.23
CA ALA A 8 9.80 -37.12 -43.48
C ALA A 8 9.66 -36.11 -42.34
N CYS A 9 10.76 -35.91 -41.58
CA CYS A 9 11.05 -34.63 -40.96
C CYS A 9 11.01 -33.56 -42.06
N LEU A 10 10.01 -32.68 -42.02
CA LEU A 10 10.07 -31.41 -42.72
C LEU A 10 10.18 -30.30 -41.67
N LEU A 11 11.43 -29.84 -41.56
CA LEU A 11 11.82 -28.55 -41.02
C LEU A 11 10.90 -27.45 -41.57
N CYS A 12 10.00 -26.94 -40.74
CA CYS A 12 9.52 -25.57 -40.85
C CYS A 12 10.26 -24.74 -39.81
N ILE A 13 11.56 -24.53 -40.04
CA ILE A 13 12.25 -23.34 -39.54
C ILE A 13 11.81 -22.21 -40.47
N ALA A 14 10.80 -21.46 -40.05
CA ALA A 14 10.55 -20.11 -40.52
C ALA A 14 10.05 -19.28 -39.34
N CYS A 15 10.98 -18.48 -38.84
CA CYS A 15 10.91 -17.39 -37.87
C CYS A 15 9.50 -16.89 -37.50
N GLY A 16 9.22 -16.95 -36.20
CA GLY A 16 8.08 -16.30 -35.58
C GLY A 16 8.19 -16.35 -34.07
N SER A 17 9.29 -15.81 -33.54
CA SER A 17 9.47 -15.53 -32.11
C SER A 17 8.30 -14.67 -31.64
N GLY A 18 7.32 -15.32 -31.03
CA GLY A 18 6.13 -14.69 -30.49
C GLY A 18 5.70 -15.43 -29.24
N HIS A 19 6.61 -15.57 -28.28
CA HIS A 19 6.17 -15.68 -26.89
C HIS A 19 5.43 -14.37 -26.61
N GLN A 20 4.13 -14.36 -26.87
CA GLN A 20 3.25 -13.36 -26.30
C GLN A 20 3.22 -13.67 -24.80
N ASN A 21 4.30 -13.27 -24.11
CA ASN A 21 4.14 -12.74 -22.77
C ASN A 21 3.18 -11.58 -22.94
N ALA A 22 1.88 -11.87 -22.92
CA ALA A 22 0.92 -10.89 -22.49
C ALA A 22 1.45 -10.46 -21.13
N THR A 23 2.07 -9.29 -21.07
CA THR A 23 2.31 -8.61 -19.81
C THR A 23 0.97 -8.67 -19.10
N PRO A 24 0.85 -9.40 -17.97
CA PRO A 24 -0.43 -9.52 -17.30
C PRO A 24 -0.97 -8.11 -17.11
N ASP A 25 -2.23 -7.90 -17.46
CA ASP A 25 -2.91 -6.66 -17.12
C ASP A 25 -2.60 -6.36 -15.65
N PRO A 26 -2.16 -5.14 -15.28
CA PRO A 26 -1.87 -4.80 -13.89
C PRO A 26 -3.00 -5.26 -12.96
N SER A 27 -4.26 -5.18 -13.40
CA SER A 27 -5.45 -5.65 -12.67
C SER A 27 -5.46 -7.16 -12.35
N GLN A 28 -4.67 -7.96 -13.05
CA GLN A 28 -4.52 -9.41 -12.85
C GLN A 28 -3.27 -9.80 -12.05
N SER A 29 -2.51 -8.82 -11.54
CA SER A 29 -1.34 -9.11 -10.70
C SER A 29 -1.73 -9.74 -9.37
N THR A 30 -0.88 -10.64 -8.87
CA THR A 30 -1.03 -11.28 -7.56
C THR A 30 0.29 -11.27 -6.81
N ALA A 31 0.25 -11.16 -5.49
CA ALA A 31 1.43 -11.27 -4.66
C ALA A 31 1.10 -11.94 -3.33
N LYS A 32 2.00 -12.80 -2.87
CA LYS A 32 1.84 -13.57 -1.63
C LYS A 32 2.63 -12.90 -0.50
N ALA A 33 1.95 -12.61 0.60
CA ALA A 33 2.58 -12.22 1.86
C ALA A 33 3.27 -13.43 2.53
N GLU A 34 4.15 -13.16 3.50
CA GLU A 34 4.93 -14.19 4.19
C GLU A 34 4.05 -15.21 4.93
N ASN A 35 2.89 -14.76 5.47
CA ASN A 35 1.91 -15.63 6.13
C ASN A 35 1.05 -16.44 5.14
N GLY A 36 1.26 -16.27 3.83
CA GLY A 36 0.56 -16.95 2.77
C GLY A 36 -0.71 -16.28 2.27
N PHE A 37 -1.10 -15.14 2.83
CA PHE A 37 -2.18 -14.31 2.29
C PHE A 37 -1.84 -13.85 0.86
N VAL A 38 -2.84 -13.82 -0.04
CA VAL A 38 -2.63 -13.48 -1.45
C VAL A 38 -3.39 -12.20 -1.78
N PHE A 39 -2.64 -11.14 -2.06
CA PHE A 39 -3.14 -9.90 -2.62
C PHE A 39 -3.37 -10.04 -4.12
N LYS A 40 -4.37 -9.32 -4.64
CA LYS A 40 -4.73 -9.28 -6.06
C LYS A 40 -4.91 -7.83 -6.51
N GLY A 41 -4.76 -7.57 -7.80
CA GLY A 41 -4.95 -6.25 -8.39
C GLY A 41 -3.65 -5.51 -8.71
N PRO A 42 -3.75 -4.29 -9.26
CA PRO A 42 -2.60 -3.53 -9.81
C PRO A 42 -1.48 -3.30 -8.81
N TYR A 43 -1.81 -3.21 -7.53
CA TYR A 43 -0.86 -2.90 -6.46
C TYR A 43 -0.56 -4.11 -5.55
N ALA A 44 -0.91 -5.33 -5.97
CA ALA A 44 -0.80 -6.54 -5.14
C ALA A 44 0.57 -6.69 -4.48
N ARG A 45 1.67 -6.44 -5.22
CA ARG A 45 3.03 -6.51 -4.68
C ARG A 45 3.28 -5.49 -3.58
N LYS A 46 2.87 -4.24 -3.78
CA LYS A 46 3.01 -3.17 -2.79
C LYS A 46 2.23 -3.48 -1.52
N PHE A 47 1.00 -4.00 -1.65
CA PHE A 47 0.22 -4.46 -0.50
C PHE A 47 0.90 -5.60 0.25
N ALA A 48 1.43 -6.61 -0.46
CA ALA A 48 2.15 -7.72 0.16
C ALA A 48 3.41 -7.25 0.92
N ASP A 49 4.21 -6.37 0.31
CA ASP A 49 5.42 -5.83 0.91
C ASP A 49 5.09 -4.95 2.14
N THR A 50 4.06 -4.09 2.05
CA THR A 50 3.59 -3.31 3.21
C THR A 50 3.09 -4.25 4.31
N TYR A 51 2.22 -5.20 4.00
CA TYR A 51 1.64 -6.16 4.96
C TYR A 51 2.70 -6.89 5.78
N ASN A 52 3.75 -7.38 5.12
CA ASN A 52 4.88 -8.05 5.79
C ASN A 52 5.63 -7.11 6.74
N SER A 53 5.71 -5.82 6.40
CA SER A 53 6.40 -4.82 7.22
C SER A 53 5.57 -4.32 8.42
N LEU A 54 4.25 -4.52 8.43
CA LEU A 54 3.37 -4.05 9.51
C LEU A 54 3.66 -4.82 10.81
N GLN A 55 3.74 -4.07 11.92
CA GLN A 55 4.00 -4.61 13.26
C GLN A 55 2.72 -5.01 13.97
N THR A 56 1.59 -4.37 13.65
CA THR A 56 0.31 -4.60 14.33
C THR A 56 -0.65 -5.45 13.51
N GLY A 57 -1.34 -6.38 14.19
CA GLY A 57 -2.45 -7.11 13.59
C GLY A 57 -3.65 -6.22 13.25
N PHE A 58 -3.75 -5.05 13.89
CA PHE A 58 -4.74 -4.02 13.55
C PHE A 58 -4.49 -3.47 12.14
N ALA A 59 -3.30 -2.91 11.88
CA ALA A 59 -2.97 -2.36 10.57
C ALA A 59 -3.01 -3.41 9.46
N ARG A 60 -2.60 -4.66 9.76
CA ARG A 60 -2.71 -5.78 8.82
C ARG A 60 -4.14 -6.00 8.35
N ARG A 61 -5.11 -6.00 9.27
CA ARG A 61 -6.53 -6.20 8.94
C ARG A 61 -7.10 -5.07 8.07
N LEU A 62 -6.62 -3.84 8.23
CA LEU A 62 -7.09 -2.70 7.44
C LEU A 62 -6.83 -2.89 5.95
N ILE A 63 -5.71 -3.52 5.58
CA ILE A 63 -5.30 -3.62 4.18
C ILE A 63 -5.55 -5.01 3.58
N GLU A 64 -6.13 -5.94 4.34
CA GLU A 64 -6.31 -7.34 3.93
C GLU A 64 -7.18 -7.49 2.68
N ASP A 65 -8.11 -6.57 2.42
CA ASP A 65 -8.93 -6.61 1.21
C ASP A 65 -8.18 -6.14 -0.07
N GLY A 66 -6.93 -5.70 0.07
CA GLY A 66 -6.10 -5.19 -1.03
C GLY A 66 -6.49 -3.79 -1.47
N LYS A 67 -7.22 -3.04 -0.64
CA LYS A 67 -7.60 -1.65 -0.86
C LYS A 67 -7.27 -0.82 0.39
N ILE A 68 -7.27 0.49 0.22
CA ILE A 68 -7.32 1.43 1.35
C ILE A 68 -8.52 2.31 1.07
N SER A 69 -9.47 2.31 1.99
CA SER A 69 -10.63 3.20 1.96
C SER A 69 -10.46 4.33 2.96
N GLU A 70 -11.24 5.40 2.79
CA GLU A 70 -11.38 6.48 3.77
C GLU A 70 -11.67 5.93 5.18
N LYS A 71 -12.50 4.87 5.28
CA LYS A 71 -12.79 4.19 6.55
C LYS A 71 -11.54 3.56 7.20
N ASP A 72 -10.61 3.04 6.39
CA ASP A 72 -9.38 2.44 6.92
C ASP A 72 -8.43 3.53 7.43
N LEU A 73 -8.42 4.69 6.75
CA LEU A 73 -7.69 5.89 7.16
C LEU A 73 -8.27 6.47 8.46
N ASP A 74 -9.60 6.59 8.56
CA ASP A 74 -10.28 7.01 9.78
C ASP A 74 -9.96 6.07 10.95
N ALA A 75 -9.99 4.75 10.71
CA ALA A 75 -9.72 3.77 11.75
C ALA A 75 -8.27 3.85 12.28
N ILE A 76 -7.28 4.06 11.41
CA ILE A 76 -5.89 4.24 11.85
C ILE A 76 -5.69 5.61 12.52
N GLN A 77 -6.34 6.66 12.01
CA GLN A 77 -6.34 7.99 12.62
C GLN A 77 -6.90 7.93 14.04
N ASP A 78 -8.08 7.35 14.25
CA ASP A 78 -8.69 7.16 15.56
C ASP A 78 -7.73 6.42 16.49
N LYS A 79 -7.08 5.36 16.00
CA LYS A 79 -6.16 4.58 16.82
C LYS A 79 -4.91 5.35 17.25
N VAL A 80 -4.38 6.18 16.35
CA VAL A 80 -3.26 7.08 16.62
C VAL A 80 -3.69 8.19 17.57
N MET A 81 -4.86 8.79 17.35
CA MET A 81 -5.40 9.86 18.18
C MET A 81 -5.74 9.39 19.60
N ASP A 82 -6.31 8.20 19.77
CA ASP A 82 -6.48 7.56 21.08
C ASP A 82 -5.16 7.47 21.84
N CYS A 83 -4.08 7.10 21.14
CA CYS A 83 -2.75 7.00 21.72
C CYS A 83 -2.14 8.37 22.08
N VAL A 84 -2.38 9.39 21.25
CA VAL A 84 -1.93 10.75 21.53
C VAL A 84 -2.70 11.31 22.74
N ASN A 85 -4.02 11.15 22.75
CA ASN A 85 -4.91 11.63 23.79
C ASN A 85 -4.64 10.96 25.14
N ALA A 86 -4.34 9.65 25.16
CA ALA A 86 -3.93 8.95 26.38
C ALA A 86 -2.61 9.47 26.98
N GLN A 87 -1.81 10.21 26.20
CA GLN A 87 -0.53 10.79 26.63
C GLN A 87 -0.58 12.32 26.75
N ALA A 88 -1.71 12.95 26.40
CA ALA A 88 -1.94 14.37 26.60
C ALA A 88 -2.07 14.67 28.10
N GLN A 89 -1.50 15.79 28.53
CA GLN A 89 -1.48 16.18 29.95
C GLN A 89 -2.43 17.35 30.25
N SER A 90 -2.92 18.03 29.21
CA SER A 90 -3.85 19.16 29.30
C SER A 90 -4.67 19.31 28.03
N GLU A 91 -5.79 20.02 28.09
CA GLU A 91 -6.64 20.35 26.93
C GLU A 91 -5.93 21.25 25.90
N ASN A 92 -4.81 21.89 26.25
CA ASN A 92 -4.02 22.67 25.29
C ASN A 92 -3.08 21.80 24.44
N ASP A 93 -3.12 20.48 24.63
CA ASP A 93 -2.22 19.51 24.01
C ASP A 93 -2.85 18.77 22.82
N PHE A 94 -4.05 19.13 22.38
CA PHE A 94 -4.67 18.47 21.24
C PHE A 94 -3.85 18.72 19.97
N VAL A 95 -3.54 17.65 19.25
CA VAL A 95 -2.93 17.68 17.92
C VAL A 95 -4.02 17.37 16.92
N ASP A 96 -4.07 18.10 15.82
CA ASP A 96 -4.82 17.66 14.65
C ASP A 96 -3.86 16.95 13.71
N ILE A 97 -4.21 15.73 13.31
CA ILE A 97 -3.43 14.94 12.36
C ILE A 97 -4.29 14.82 11.12
N ASP A 98 -3.85 15.47 10.05
CA ASP A 98 -4.44 15.30 8.72
C ASP A 98 -3.95 13.98 8.11
N TRP A 99 -4.90 13.14 7.69
CA TRP A 99 -4.71 11.83 7.06
C TRP A 99 -5.30 11.77 5.65
N THR A 100 -5.58 12.92 5.04
CA THR A 100 -6.04 12.97 3.65
C THR A 100 -5.14 12.16 2.73
N GLU A 101 -5.72 11.45 1.76
CA GLU A 101 -5.03 10.52 0.85
C GLU A 101 -3.83 11.15 0.10
N SER A 102 -3.78 12.48 0.03
CA SER A 102 -2.72 13.27 -0.59
C SER A 102 -1.59 13.70 0.35
N THR A 103 -1.75 13.61 1.67
CA THR A 103 -0.76 14.08 2.65
C THR A 103 0.14 12.95 3.13
N ARG A 104 1.46 13.19 3.15
CA ARG A 104 2.45 12.16 3.51
C ARG A 104 2.71 12.08 5.02
N MET A 105 2.30 13.08 5.81
CA MET A 105 2.68 13.22 7.21
C MET A 105 1.65 14.05 8.01
N PRO A 106 1.50 13.78 9.33
CA PRO A 106 0.87 14.71 10.28
C PRO A 106 1.44 16.12 10.15
N HIS A 107 0.59 17.13 10.16
CA HIS A 107 1.06 18.51 10.31
C HIS A 107 1.76 18.68 11.67
N PRO A 108 2.96 19.29 11.72
CA PRO A 108 3.63 19.51 12.98
C PRO A 108 2.78 20.46 13.85
N TYR A 109 2.51 20.05 15.09
CA TYR A 109 1.89 20.93 16.07
C TYR A 109 2.78 22.17 16.28
N HIS A 110 2.14 23.33 16.40
CA HIS A 110 2.75 24.61 16.73
C HIS A 110 2.25 25.09 18.09
N GLY A 111 3.13 25.60 18.95
CA GLY A 111 2.76 26.11 20.28
C GLY A 111 3.78 25.74 21.37
N ALA A 112 3.50 26.14 22.61
CA ALA A 112 4.40 25.95 23.75
C ALA A 112 4.77 24.47 24.00
N ASN A 113 3.88 23.56 23.66
CA ASN A 113 4.04 22.12 23.86
C ASN A 113 4.46 21.35 22.58
N ALA A 114 4.77 22.06 21.49
CA ALA A 114 5.02 21.48 20.17
C ALA A 114 6.05 20.35 20.15
N LYS A 115 7.20 20.57 20.77
CA LYS A 115 8.26 19.55 20.80
C LYS A 115 7.79 18.25 21.44
N ARG A 116 6.99 18.34 22.51
CA ARG A 116 6.49 17.17 23.22
C ARG A 116 5.38 16.49 22.43
N MET A 117 4.40 17.26 21.95
CA MET A 117 3.25 16.70 21.23
C MET A 117 3.66 16.09 19.88
N ASN A 118 4.58 16.71 19.15
CA ASN A 118 5.14 16.12 17.92
C ASN A 118 5.89 14.82 18.19
N LYS A 119 6.57 14.70 19.35
CA LYS A 119 7.22 13.45 19.75
C LYS A 119 6.19 12.36 20.07
N ILE A 120 5.12 12.70 20.80
CA ILE A 120 4.03 11.77 21.12
C ILE A 120 3.32 11.29 19.85
N ALA A 121 2.95 12.23 18.97
CA ALA A 121 2.33 11.91 17.68
C ALA A 121 3.20 10.95 16.86
N LYS A 122 4.50 11.25 16.72
CA LYS A 122 5.45 10.35 16.04
C LYS A 122 5.48 8.95 16.67
N GLN A 123 5.53 8.85 17.99
CA GLN A 123 5.55 7.57 18.69
C GLN A 123 4.25 6.77 18.46
N CYS A 124 3.09 7.45 18.44
CA CYS A 124 1.81 6.81 18.17
C CYS A 124 1.69 6.35 16.71
N MET A 125 2.15 7.16 15.76
CA MET A 125 2.24 6.80 14.34
C MET A 125 3.12 5.55 14.14
N GLU A 126 4.30 5.50 14.76
CA GLU A 126 5.19 4.34 14.69
C GLU A 126 4.54 3.10 15.33
N ARG A 127 3.88 3.28 16.49
CA ARG A 127 3.28 2.19 17.26
C ARG A 127 2.16 1.46 16.53
N TYR A 128 1.36 2.19 15.75
CA TYR A 128 0.21 1.63 15.04
C TYR A 128 0.45 1.46 13.54
N ASP A 129 1.71 1.56 13.09
CA ASP A 129 2.10 1.51 11.67
C ASP A 129 1.44 2.60 10.80
N GLY A 130 1.04 3.72 11.41
CA GLY A 130 0.38 4.84 10.77
C GLY A 130 1.13 5.36 9.54
N TYR A 131 2.45 5.54 9.66
CA TYR A 131 3.28 5.98 8.53
C TYR A 131 3.25 5.02 7.34
N LYS A 132 3.19 3.70 7.59
CA LYS A 132 3.22 2.69 6.53
C LYS A 132 1.88 2.59 5.81
N ILE A 133 0.77 2.73 6.54
CA ILE A 133 -0.57 2.79 5.96
C ILE A 133 -0.72 4.06 5.12
N ASN A 134 -0.27 5.20 5.66
CA ASN A 134 -0.31 6.46 4.93
C ASN A 134 0.55 6.44 3.65
N ASP A 135 1.77 5.90 3.73
CA ASP A 135 2.64 5.72 2.56
C ASP A 135 2.04 4.78 1.50
N LEU A 136 1.32 3.74 1.93
CA LEU A 136 0.61 2.84 1.01
C LEU A 136 -0.57 3.56 0.36
N SER A 137 -1.35 4.32 1.12
CA SER A 137 -2.48 5.12 0.62
C SER A 137 -2.01 6.12 -0.44
N HIS A 138 -1.02 6.92 -0.10
CA HIS A 138 -0.44 7.91 -1.00
C HIS A 138 0.13 7.25 -2.27
N TYR A 139 0.79 6.09 -2.14
CA TYR A 139 1.29 5.34 -3.29
C TYR A 139 0.15 4.93 -4.23
N VAL A 140 -0.96 4.42 -3.69
CA VAL A 140 -2.14 4.05 -4.49
C VAL A 140 -2.73 5.29 -5.16
N TYR A 141 -2.97 6.35 -4.38
CA TYR A 141 -3.56 7.60 -4.86
C TYR A 141 -2.81 8.16 -6.08
N VAL A 142 -1.49 8.34 -6.00
CA VAL A 142 -0.70 8.95 -7.10
C VAL A 142 -0.61 8.06 -8.34
N HIS A 143 -0.83 6.74 -8.22
CA HIS A 143 -0.87 5.84 -9.37
C HIS A 143 -2.27 5.73 -9.99
N GLU A 144 -3.32 6.01 -9.23
CA GLU A 144 -4.71 6.09 -9.72
C GLU A 144 -5.03 7.48 -10.28
N HIS A 145 -4.39 8.53 -9.77
CA HIS A 145 -4.59 9.94 -10.13
C HIS A 145 -3.26 10.59 -10.60
N PRO A 146 -2.68 10.14 -11.72
CA PRO A 146 -1.38 10.65 -12.18
C PRO A 146 -1.42 12.15 -12.54
N ASP A 147 -2.57 12.66 -13.01
CA ASP A 147 -2.75 14.06 -13.43
C ASP A 147 -2.77 15.05 -12.25
N ASP A 148 -3.10 14.59 -11.04
CA ASP A 148 -3.10 15.41 -9.83
C ASP A 148 -1.68 15.70 -9.33
N ASN A 149 -0.69 14.92 -9.79
CA ASN A 149 0.70 15.04 -9.36
C ASN A 149 1.48 16.11 -10.16
N ASP A 150 0.94 16.59 -11.29
CA ASP A 150 1.56 17.61 -12.14
C ASP A 150 1.30 19.06 -11.66
N GLN A 151 0.51 19.26 -10.60
CA GLN A 151 0.25 20.60 -10.04
C GLN A 151 1.33 21.14 -9.09
N SER A 152 2.48 20.49 -8.96
CA SER A 152 3.60 20.97 -8.13
C SER A 152 4.85 21.38 -8.93
N LYS A 153 4.69 22.01 -10.09
CA LYS A 153 5.80 22.66 -10.83
C LYS A 153 5.71 24.16 -10.87
#